data_AF-A0A3N5JTB7-F1
#
_entry.id   AF-A0A3N5JTB7-F1
#
_cell.length_a   1.000
_cell.length_b   1.000
_cell.length_c   1.000
_cell.angle_alpha   90.00
_cell.angle_beta   90.00
_cell.angle_gamma   90.00
#
_symmetry.space_group_name_H-M   'P 1'
#
loop_
_entity.id
_entity.type
_entity.pdbx_description
1 polymer ?
#
loop_
_entity_poly.entity_id
_entity_poly.type
_entity_poly.pdbx_seq_one_letter_code
_entity_poly.pdbx_strand_id
1 'polypeptide(L)'
;MLAQQDRLRALAEGTVRAREAEAQRIAHELHDEAGQLLASVHIALDQLVAEAPERAAAIRRIHGLLDRVEGQLRRLSRELRPTILDDLGLTPALEWLTQGIAERTGTPIDVAAPIGRLPSAVETAL
;
A
#
# COMPACT_ATOMS: atom_id res chain seq x y z
N MET A 1 19.23 -16.23 34.85
CA MET A 1 19.58 -15.33 33.71
C MET A 1 18.89 -15.74 32.41
N LEU A 2 18.96 -17.00 31.97
CA LEU A 2 18.30 -17.47 30.73
C LEU A 2 16.80 -17.16 30.69
N ALA A 3 16.03 -17.49 31.74
CA ALA A 3 14.60 -17.18 31.81
C ALA A 3 14.26 -15.66 31.77
N GLN A 4 15.18 -14.80 32.23
CA GLN A 4 15.02 -13.35 32.14
C GLN A 4 15.27 -12.86 30.71
N GLN A 5 16.27 -13.43 30.03
CA GLN A 5 16.57 -13.13 28.62
C GLN A 5 15.47 -13.62 27.68
N ASP A 6 14.92 -14.82 27.93
CA ASP A 6 13.80 -15.38 27.15
C ASP A 6 12.53 -14.54 27.31
N ARG A 7 12.26 -14.04 28.52
CA ARG A 7 11.11 -13.17 28.78
C ARG A 7 11.25 -11.81 28.09
N LEU A 8 12.45 -11.23 28.08
CA LEU A 8 12.71 -9.98 27.36
C LEU A 8 12.59 -10.14 25.84
N ARG A 9 13.07 -11.27 25.29
CA ARG A 9 12.89 -11.60 23.87
C ARG A 9 11.41 -11.75 23.50
N ALA A 10 10.64 -12.51 24.28
CA ALA A 10 9.22 -12.70 24.01
C ALA A 10 8.43 -11.37 24.05
N LEU A 11 8.78 -10.45 24.96
CA LEU A 11 8.18 -9.12 25.03
C LEU A 11 8.56 -8.25 23.83
N ALA A 12 9.83 -8.29 23.42
CA ALA A 12 10.29 -7.56 22.23
C ALA A 12 9.58 -8.07 20.97
N GLU A 13 9.52 -9.39 20.76
CA GLU A 13 8.78 -10.00 19.66
C GLU A 13 7.29 -9.69 19.70
N GLY A 14 6.66 -9.68 20.88
CA GLY A 14 5.27 -9.29 21.04
C GLY A 14 5.02 -7.83 20.64
N THR A 15 5.94 -6.94 21.00
CA THR A 15 5.85 -5.51 20.65
C THR A 15 6.02 -5.29 19.15
N VAL A 16 6.98 -5.96 18.52
CA VAL A 16 7.19 -5.90 17.07
C VAL A 16 5.94 -6.38 16.33
N ARG A 17 5.42 -7.57 16.68
CA ARG A 17 4.19 -8.10 16.09
C ARG A 17 2.98 -7.17 16.23
N ALA A 18 2.81 -6.56 17.39
CA ALA A 18 1.72 -5.61 17.60
C ALA A 18 1.85 -4.35 16.72
N ARG A 19 3.09 -3.88 16.50
CA ARG A 19 3.35 -2.74 15.61
C ARG A 19 3.12 -3.10 14.14
N GLU A 20 3.52 -4.29 13.71
CA GLU A 20 3.26 -4.78 12.35
C GLU A 20 1.76 -4.95 12.08
N ALA A 21 1.01 -5.52 13.03
CA ALA A 21 -0.44 -5.68 12.91
C ALA A 21 -1.16 -4.32 12.83
N GLU A 22 -0.72 -3.34 13.61
CA GLU A 22 -1.29 -1.99 13.55
C GLU A 22 -0.92 -1.26 12.25
N ALA A 23 0.32 -1.40 11.78
CA ALA A 23 0.74 -0.87 10.49
C ALA A 23 -0.06 -1.50 9.34
N GLN A 24 -0.35 -2.81 9.42
CA GLN A 24 -1.23 -3.50 8.48
C GLN A 24 -2.63 -2.91 8.45
N ARG A 25 -3.24 -2.75 9.63
CA ARG A 25 -4.59 -2.24 9.78
C ARG A 25 -4.70 -0.84 9.18
N ILE A 26 -3.77 0.04 9.51
CA ILE A 26 -3.73 1.42 9.00
C ILE A 26 -3.50 1.42 7.48
N ALA A 27 -2.59 0.59 6.96
CA ALA A 27 -2.32 0.53 5.52
C ALA A 27 -3.55 0.07 4.70
N HIS A 28 -4.32 -0.89 5.22
CA HIS A 28 -5.58 -1.34 4.62
C HIS A 28 -6.68 -0.28 4.70
N GLU A 29 -6.92 0.31 5.88
CA GLU A 29 -7.92 1.38 6.03
C GLU A 29 -7.62 2.57 5.10
N LEU A 30 -6.36 2.97 4.99
CA LEU A 30 -5.96 4.02 4.05
C LEU A 30 -6.14 3.61 2.57
N HIS A 31 -5.94 2.34 2.22
CA HIS A 31 -6.10 1.89 0.84
C HIS A 31 -7.58 1.79 0.46
N ASP A 32 -8.36 1.09 1.27
CA ASP A 32 -9.74 0.73 0.96
C ASP A 32 -10.69 1.91 1.19
N GLU A 33 -10.67 2.50 2.38
CA GLU A 33 -11.64 3.56 2.75
C GLU A 33 -11.36 4.84 1.95
N ALA A 34 -10.10 5.28 1.90
CA ALA A 34 -9.76 6.47 1.14
C ALA A 34 -9.92 6.25 -0.37
N GLY A 35 -9.62 5.05 -0.88
CA GLY A 35 -9.84 4.68 -2.28
C GLY A 35 -11.32 4.74 -2.66
N GLN A 36 -12.21 4.17 -1.85
CA GLN A 36 -13.65 4.20 -2.09
C GLN A 36 -14.23 5.62 -2.06
N LEU A 37 -13.78 6.46 -1.12
CA LEU A 37 -14.20 7.85 -1.05
C LEU A 37 -13.72 8.65 -2.27
N LEU A 38 -12.46 8.48 -2.68
CA LEU A 38 -11.91 9.16 -3.86
C LEU A 38 -12.61 8.74 -5.15
N ALA A 39 -12.90 7.44 -5.32
CA ALA A 39 -13.70 6.95 -6.43
C ALA A 39 -15.09 7.59 -6.45
N SER A 40 -15.73 7.72 -5.29
CA SER A 40 -17.05 8.36 -5.16
C SER A 40 -17.01 9.84 -5.55
N VAL A 41 -15.95 10.56 -5.16
CA VAL A 41 -15.74 11.96 -5.55
C VAL A 41 -15.50 12.08 -7.06
N HIS A 42 -14.69 11.19 -7.66
CA HIS A 42 -14.46 11.17 -9.10
C HIS A 42 -15.78 10.99 -9.87
N ILE A 43 -16.62 10.04 -9.48
CA ILE A 43 -17.94 9.82 -10.11
C ILE A 43 -18.82 11.08 -10.01
N ALA A 44 -18.86 11.72 -8.84
CA ALA A 44 -19.65 12.94 -8.65
C ALA A 44 -19.13 14.10 -9.51
N LEU A 45 -17.81 14.23 -9.67
CA LEU A 45 -17.22 15.24 -10.55
C LEU A 45 -17.51 14.96 -12.03
N ASP A 46 -17.45 13.70 -12.47
CA ASP A 46 -17.78 13.31 -13.84
C ASP A 46 -19.25 13.62 -14.18
N GLN A 47 -20.17 13.41 -13.23
CA GLN A 47 -21.57 13.80 -13.36
C GLN A 47 -21.71 15.33 -13.51
N LEU A 48 -20.99 16.10 -12.69
CA LEU A 48 -21.00 17.57 -12.78
C LEU A 48 -20.42 18.09 -14.10
N VAL A 49 -19.47 17.39 -14.72
CA VAL A 49 -18.96 17.75 -16.06
C VAL A 49 -20.06 17.61 -17.11
N ALA A 50 -20.89 16.57 -17.01
CA ALA A 50 -22.02 16.36 -17.92
C ALA A 50 -23.11 17.42 -17.75
N GLU A 51 -23.36 17.89 -16.52
CA GLU A 51 -24.37 18.90 -16.20
C GLU A 51 -23.93 20.34 -16.49
N ALA A 52 -22.63 20.64 -16.32
CA ALA A 52 -22.05 21.97 -16.50
C ALA A 52 -20.79 21.93 -17.40
N PRO A 53 -20.95 21.71 -18.73
CA PRO A 53 -19.82 21.60 -19.66
C PRO A 53 -18.92 22.84 -19.68
N GLU A 54 -19.46 24.02 -19.42
CA GLU A 54 -18.73 25.28 -19.33
C GLU A 54 -17.72 25.30 -18.17
N ARG A 55 -17.92 24.46 -17.15
CA ARG A 55 -17.03 24.31 -15.99
C ARG A 55 -16.05 23.15 -16.13
N ALA A 56 -16.10 22.39 -17.23
CA ALA A 56 -15.33 21.17 -17.40
C ALA A 56 -13.81 21.36 -17.20
N ALA A 57 -13.26 22.52 -17.58
CA ALA A 57 -11.84 22.82 -17.36
C ALA A 57 -11.48 22.98 -15.87
N ALA A 58 -12.35 23.60 -15.08
CA ALA A 58 -12.16 23.74 -13.64
C ALA A 58 -12.32 22.38 -12.94
N ILE A 59 -13.31 21.58 -13.34
CA ILE A 59 -13.52 20.24 -12.78
C ILE A 59 -12.34 19.33 -13.10
N ARG A 60 -11.82 19.33 -14.34
CA ARG A 60 -10.59 18.57 -14.69
C ARG A 60 -9.37 18.96 -13.86
N ARG A 61 -9.25 20.22 -13.42
CA ARG A 61 -8.18 20.61 -12.48
C ARG A 61 -8.37 19.95 -11.11
N ILE A 62 -9.61 19.79 -10.65
CA ILE A 62 -9.91 19.09 -9.40
C ILE A 62 -9.55 17.60 -9.53
N HIS A 63 -9.89 16.94 -10.64
CA HIS A 63 -9.42 15.57 -10.92
C HIS A 63 -7.90 15.46 -10.77
N GLY A 64 -7.14 16.34 -11.42
CA GLY A 64 -5.68 16.31 -11.32
C GLY A 64 -5.12 16.57 -9.90
N LEU A 65 -5.88 17.19 -9.00
CA LEU A 65 -5.52 17.30 -7.58
C LEU A 65 -5.84 16.00 -6.83
N LEU A 66 -6.98 15.38 -7.12
CA LEU A 66 -7.36 14.09 -6.55
C LEU A 66 -6.38 12.98 -6.97
N ASP A 67 -5.96 12.94 -8.23
CA ASP A 67 -4.95 11.99 -8.72
C ASP A 67 -3.63 12.10 -7.93
N ARG A 68 -3.24 13.32 -7.54
CA ARG A 68 -2.05 13.54 -6.70
C ARG A 68 -2.26 13.02 -5.29
N VAL A 69 -3.43 13.27 -4.69
CA VAL A 69 -3.79 12.76 -3.36
C VAL A 69 -3.80 11.23 -3.37
N GLU A 70 -4.39 10.61 -4.38
CA GLU A 70 -4.37 9.15 -4.57
C GLU A 70 -2.94 8.62 -4.67
N GLY A 71 -2.07 9.28 -5.44
CA GLY A 71 -0.66 8.91 -5.55
C GLY A 71 0.08 9.00 -4.22
N GLN A 72 -0.21 10.01 -3.40
CA GLN A 72 0.35 10.18 -2.06
C GLN A 72 -0.15 9.12 -1.09
N LEU A 73 -1.46 8.84 -1.07
CA LEU A 73 -2.04 7.79 -0.23
C LEU A 73 -1.51 6.41 -0.59
N ARG A 74 -1.44 6.09 -1.89
CA ARG A 74 -0.81 4.84 -2.36
C ARG A 74 0.65 4.74 -1.93
N ARG A 75 1.39 5.84 -1.87
CA ARG A 75 2.78 5.83 -1.38
C ARG A 75 2.82 5.60 0.13
N LEU A 76 2.01 6.32 0.91
CA LEU A 76 1.97 6.17 2.36
C LEU A 76 1.54 4.77 2.81
N SER A 77 0.51 4.20 2.16
CA SER A 77 0.06 2.83 2.43
C SER A 77 1.20 1.82 2.23
N ARG A 78 1.99 1.93 1.15
CA ARG A 78 3.18 1.09 0.94
C ARG A 78 4.28 1.27 1.97
N GLU A 79 4.57 2.52 2.33
CA GLU A 79 5.62 2.86 3.29
C GLU A 79 5.25 2.33 4.68
N LEU A 80 3.96 2.29 5.00
CA LEU A 80 3.43 1.67 6.21
C LEU A 80 3.53 0.14 6.15
N ARG A 81 2.96 -0.49 5.12
CA ARG A 81 3.06 -1.92 4.88
C ARG A 81 2.64 -2.24 3.43
N PRO A 82 3.47 -2.89 2.61
CA PRO A 82 3.04 -3.33 1.28
C PRO A 82 1.96 -4.40 1.44
N THR A 83 0.68 -4.03 1.37
CA THR A 83 -0.45 -4.96 1.59
C THR A 83 -0.42 -6.16 0.64
N ILE A 84 0.14 -5.97 -0.55
CA ILE A 84 0.39 -7.04 -1.53
C ILE A 84 1.28 -8.18 -0.99
N LEU A 85 2.21 -7.88 -0.07
CA LEU A 85 3.03 -8.88 0.62
C LEU A 85 2.18 -9.77 1.52
N ASP A 86 1.17 -9.20 2.16
CA ASP A 86 0.28 -9.95 3.04
C ASP A 86 -0.74 -10.78 2.24
N ASP A 87 -1.35 -10.16 1.24
CA ASP A 87 -2.46 -10.76 0.48
C ASP A 87 -1.99 -11.80 -0.52
N LEU A 88 -0.84 -11.56 -1.16
CA LEU A 88 -0.35 -12.38 -2.26
C LEU A 88 0.98 -13.09 -1.93
N GLY A 89 1.68 -12.68 -0.86
CA GLY A 89 2.96 -13.26 -0.44
C GLY A 89 4.16 -12.54 -1.05
N LEU A 90 5.35 -13.03 -0.72
CA LEU A 90 6.61 -12.37 -1.06
C LEU A 90 6.88 -12.23 -2.56
N THR A 91 6.60 -13.27 -3.34
CA THR A 91 6.91 -13.27 -4.78
C THR A 91 6.10 -12.20 -5.54
N PRO A 92 4.76 -12.13 -5.42
CA PRO A 92 3.98 -11.06 -6.05
C PRO A 92 4.33 -9.66 -5.54
N ALA A 93 4.73 -9.52 -4.28
CA ALA A 93 5.19 -8.24 -3.74
C ALA A 93 6.50 -7.76 -4.37
N LEU A 94 7.45 -8.67 -4.60
CA LEU A 94 8.70 -8.37 -5.28
C LEU A 94 8.45 -8.03 -6.75
N GLU A 95 7.62 -8.80 -7.46
CA GLU A 95 7.23 -8.52 -8.84
C GLU A 95 6.65 -7.10 -8.96
N TRP A 96 5.68 -6.78 -8.09
CA TRP A 96 5.06 -5.47 -8.07
C TRP A 96 6.04 -4.32 -7.74
N LEU A 97 6.96 -4.54 -6.79
CA LEU A 97 8.00 -3.57 -6.47
C LEU A 97 8.91 -3.32 -7.67
N THR A 98 9.37 -4.40 -8.31
CA THR A 98 10.28 -4.31 -9.46
C THR A 98 9.62 -3.65 -10.67
N GLN A 99 8.32 -3.90 -10.90
CA GLN A 99 7.55 -3.18 -11.91
C GLN A 99 7.50 -1.67 -11.61
N GLY A 100 7.22 -1.27 -10.37
CA GLY A 100 7.21 0.15 -9.98
C GLY A 100 8.58 0.83 -10.05
N ILE A 101 9.68 0.07 -9.94
CA ILE A 101 11.04 0.58 -10.19
C ILE A 101 11.26 0.72 -11.70
N ALA A 102 10.92 -0.30 -12.49
CA ALA A 102 11.07 -0.31 -13.93
C ALA A 102 10.30 0.84 -14.60
N GLU A 103 9.07 1.12 -14.16
CA GLU A 103 8.28 2.27 -14.63
C GLU A 103 8.95 3.62 -14.35
N ARG A 104 9.71 3.73 -13.26
CA ARG A 104 10.42 4.95 -12.85
C ARG A 104 11.78 5.13 -13.51
N THR A 105 12.49 4.04 -13.77
CA THR A 105 13.89 4.08 -14.23
C THR A 105 14.03 3.72 -15.71
N GLY A 106 13.00 3.11 -16.31
CA GLY A 106 13.06 2.54 -17.66
C GLY A 106 13.87 1.25 -17.75
N THR A 107 14.32 0.70 -16.62
CA THR A 107 15.13 -0.53 -16.60
C THR A 107 14.23 -1.73 -16.33
N PRO A 108 14.12 -2.70 -17.26
CA PRO A 108 13.38 -3.93 -17.00
C PRO A 108 14.09 -4.75 -15.92
N ILE A 109 13.31 -5.29 -14.98
CA ILE A 109 13.78 -6.10 -13.86
C ILE A 109 12.89 -7.35 -13.81
N ASP A 110 13.51 -8.53 -13.90
CA ASP A 110 12.83 -9.81 -13.73
C ASP A 110 13.05 -10.34 -12.31
N VAL A 111 11.98 -10.87 -11.70
CA VAL A 111 12.02 -11.55 -10.40
C VAL A 111 11.87 -13.05 -10.64
N ALA A 112 12.88 -13.82 -10.26
CA ALA A 112 12.82 -15.27 -10.23
C ALA A 112 12.96 -15.75 -8.79
N ALA A 113 11.83 -15.99 -8.12
CA ALA A 113 11.80 -16.50 -6.75
C ALA A 113 11.12 -17.88 -6.73
N PRO A 114 11.88 -19.00 -6.69
CA PRO A 114 11.33 -20.35 -6.56
C PRO A 114 10.91 -20.64 -5.11
N ILE A 115 10.35 -19.65 -4.43
CA ILE A 115 9.95 -19.70 -3.03
C ILE A 115 8.42 -19.62 -3.02
N GLY A 116 7.75 -20.67 -2.54
CA GLY A 116 6.31 -20.63 -2.32
C GLY A 116 5.94 -19.68 -1.17
N ARG A 117 4.64 -19.55 -0.86
CA ARG A 117 4.14 -18.82 0.32
C ARG A 117 4.94 -19.21 1.56
N LEU A 118 5.67 -18.26 2.13
CA LEU A 118 6.36 -18.45 3.39
C LEU A 118 5.39 -18.14 4.55
N PRO A 119 5.65 -18.64 5.76
CA PRO A 119 4.90 -18.19 6.93
C PRO A 119 5.00 -16.67 7.04
N SER A 120 3.90 -15.97 7.32
CA SER A 120 3.84 -14.50 7.36
C SER A 120 4.96 -13.87 8.21
N ALA A 121 5.30 -14.49 9.35
CA ALA A 121 6.40 -14.04 10.23
C ALA A 121 7.81 -14.09 9.59
N VAL A 122 7.99 -14.85 8.51
CA VAL A 122 9.24 -14.93 7.73
C VAL A 122 9.20 -13.95 6.56
N GLU A 123 8.02 -13.68 5.99
CA GLU A 123 7.83 -12.69 4.92
C GLU A 123 7.98 -11.25 5.43
N THR A 124 7.68 -11.00 6.72
CA THR A 124 7.61 -9.64 7.30
C THR A 124 8.77 -9.28 8.23
N ALA A 125 9.70 -10.21 8.51
CA ALA A 125 10.82 -9.93 9.40
C ALA A 125 11.79 -8.91 8.78
N LEU A 126 11.73 -7.67 9.27
CA LEU A 126 12.72 -6.61 9.07
C LEU A 126 13.82 -6.66 10.13
#